data_AF-A0A9K3CYU1-F1
#
_entry.id   AF-A0A9K3CYU1-F1
#
_cell.length_a   1.000
_cell.length_b   1.000
_cell.length_c   1.000
_cell.angle_alpha   90.00
_cell.angle_beta   90.00
_cell.angle_gamma   90.00
#
_symmetry.space_group_name_H-M   'P 1'
#
loop_
_entity.id
_entity.type
_entity.pdbx_description
1 polymer ?
#
loop_
_entity_poly.entity_id
_entity_poly.type
_entity_poly.pdbx_seq_one_letter_code
_entity_poly.pdbx_strand_id
1 'polypeptide(L)'
;MVVWVTTGCITFRAWEVGRTYSIPLKLRNCGTGVLTATHSIENGNLGFGVPFSEPMVLPTGIEREIQVNFTPLQAVAVSTRLRITLQPLGESFLSSAA
;
A
#
# COMPACT_ATOMS: atom_id res chain seq x y z
N MET A 1 -17.32 -8.08 0.27
CA MET A 1 -15.85 -7.94 0.43
C MET A 1 -15.61 -6.80 1.41
N VAL A 2 -14.97 -7.07 2.56
CA VAL A 2 -14.67 -6.03 3.57
C VAL A 2 -13.20 -6.18 3.96
N VAL A 3 -12.41 -5.13 3.80
CA VAL A 3 -11.01 -5.09 4.23
C VAL A 3 -10.83 -3.89 5.13
N TRP A 4 -10.11 -4.09 6.24
CA TRP A 4 -9.77 -3.02 7.17
C TRP A 4 -8.33 -2.58 6.94
N VAL A 5 -8.15 -1.27 6.92
CA VAL A 5 -6.85 -0.61 6.89
C VAL A 5 -6.74 0.19 8.18
N THR A 6 -5.67 -0.06 8.94
CA THR A 6 -5.55 0.50 10.30
C THR A 6 -5.34 2.02 10.30
N THR A 7 -4.88 2.60 9.18
CA THR A 7 -4.63 4.04 9.09
C THR A 7 -4.95 4.57 7.69
N GLY A 8 -5.83 5.57 7.61
CA GLY A 8 -6.19 6.25 6.34
C GLY A 8 -5.22 7.34 5.91
N CYS A 9 -4.38 7.84 6.82
CA CYS A 9 -3.34 8.84 6.54
C CYS A 9 -2.07 8.52 7.34
N ILE A 10 -0.91 8.69 6.69
CA ILE A 10 0.41 8.50 7.30
C ILE A 10 1.15 9.83 7.22
N THR A 11 1.80 10.23 8.31
CA THR A 11 2.56 11.47 8.38
C THR A 11 3.93 11.21 8.97
N PHE A 12 4.97 11.52 8.20
CA PHE A 12 6.35 11.50 8.67
C PHE A 12 6.68 12.86 9.26
N ARG A 13 7.06 12.89 10.54
CA ARG A 13 7.44 14.12 11.25
C ARG A 13 8.96 14.20 11.33
N ALA A 14 9.51 15.42 11.22
CA ALA A 14 10.93 15.71 11.37
C ALA A 14 11.83 14.77 10.53
N TRP A 15 11.92 15.05 9.23
CA TRP A 15 12.69 14.26 8.28
C TRP A 15 13.95 14.98 7.81
N GLU A 16 14.99 14.20 7.50
CA GLU A 16 16.23 14.66 6.89
C GLU A 16 16.33 14.11 5.46
N VAL A 17 16.83 14.94 4.54
CA VAL A 17 17.05 14.53 3.15
C VAL A 17 18.02 13.34 3.12
N GLY A 18 17.66 12.31 2.36
CA GLY A 18 18.46 11.09 2.19
C GLY A 18 18.32 10.06 3.33
N ARG A 19 17.61 10.35 4.43
CA ARG A 19 17.28 9.34 5.44
C ARG A 19 15.96 8.65 5.12
N THR A 20 15.91 7.34 5.31
CA THR A 20 14.69 6.54 5.18
C THR A 20 13.95 6.46 6.51
N TYR A 21 12.67 6.76 6.46
CA TYR A 21 11.73 6.60 7.56
C TYR A 21 10.68 5.56 7.16
N SER A 22 10.29 4.70 8.09
CA SER A 22 9.32 3.62 7.83
C SER A 22 8.19 3.67 8.85
N ILE A 23 6.96 3.57 8.36
CA ILE A 23 5.76 3.45 9.20
C ILE A 23 5.01 2.17 8.79
N PRO A 24 4.67 1.28 9.74
CA PRO A 24 3.90 0.09 9.45
C PRO A 24 2.44 0.43 9.13
N LEU A 25 1.92 -0.18 8.08
CA LEU A 25 0.50 -0.19 7.73
C LEU A 25 -0.03 -1.61 7.82
N LYS A 26 -1.08 -1.80 8.61
CA LYS A 26 -1.73 -3.10 8.78
C LYS A 26 -2.93 -3.22 7.86
N LEU A 27 -2.92 -4.29 7.06
CA LEU A 27 -3.97 -4.70 6.13
C LEU A 27 -4.61 -5.99 6.63
N ARG A 28 -5.92 -5.99 6.86
CA ARG A 28 -6.64 -7.18 7.33
C ARG A 28 -7.79 -7.55 6.40
N ASN A 29 -7.72 -8.75 5.81
CA ASN A 29 -8.81 -9.29 5.01
C ASN A 29 -9.92 -9.82 5.91
N CYS A 30 -11.04 -9.10 5.99
CA CYS A 30 -12.24 -9.51 6.72
C CYS A 30 -13.35 -10.00 5.78
N GLY A 31 -13.02 -10.28 4.52
CA GLY A 31 -13.89 -10.96 3.58
C GLY A 31 -13.94 -12.46 3.84
N THR A 32 -14.56 -13.19 2.93
CA THR A 32 -14.67 -14.67 3.00
C THR A 32 -13.71 -15.38 2.05
N GLY A 33 -13.15 -14.67 1.06
CA GLY A 33 -12.23 -15.22 0.05
C GLY A 33 -10.79 -14.73 0.21
N VAL A 34 -9.85 -15.48 -0.39
CA VAL A 34 -8.44 -15.08 -0.48
C VAL A 34 -8.29 -13.92 -1.45
N LEU A 35 -7.55 -12.90 -1.04
CA LEU A 35 -7.27 -11.71 -1.84
C LEU A 35 -5.80 -11.64 -2.23
N THR A 36 -5.51 -11.00 -3.37
CA THR A 36 -4.19 -10.53 -3.77
C THR A 36 -4.16 -9.01 -3.68
N ALA A 37 -3.07 -8.47 -3.12
CA ALA A 37 -2.84 -7.05 -2.98
C ALA A 37 -1.75 -6.57 -3.95
N THR A 38 -2.04 -5.48 -4.65
CA THR A 38 -1.08 -4.68 -5.41
C THR A 38 -1.15 -3.23 -4.96
N HIS A 39 -0.12 -2.45 -5.24
CA HIS A 39 0.01 -1.06 -4.85
C HIS A 39 0.43 -0.18 -6.01
N SER A 40 0.00 1.07 -5.95
CA SER A 40 0.54 2.13 -6.77
C SER A 40 0.63 3.40 -5.95
N ILE A 41 1.66 4.19 -6.23
CA ILE A 41 1.86 5.51 -5.62
C ILE A 41 1.49 6.54 -6.67
N GLU A 42 0.44 7.33 -6.40
CA GLU A 42 0.02 8.40 -7.30
C GLU A 42 1.07 9.52 -7.33
N ASN A 43 1.13 10.31 -8.41
CA ASN A 43 2.11 11.39 -8.58
C ASN A 43 3.60 10.98 -8.54
N GLY A 44 3.91 9.68 -8.68
CA GLY A 44 5.27 9.15 -8.78
C GLY A 44 6.00 8.99 -7.45
N ASN A 45 7.24 8.51 -7.52
CA ASN A 45 8.08 8.26 -6.34
C ASN A 45 8.77 9.56 -5.87
N LEU A 46 8.06 10.36 -5.08
CA LEU A 46 8.60 11.54 -4.38
C LEU A 46 9.47 11.15 -3.17
N GLY A 47 10.20 10.04 -3.27
CA GLY A 47 10.87 9.39 -2.15
C GLY A 47 9.99 8.40 -1.38
N PHE A 48 8.74 8.19 -1.79
CA PHE A 48 7.85 7.22 -1.14
C PHE A 48 7.99 5.84 -1.79
N GLY A 49 8.02 4.79 -0.97
CA GLY A 49 8.08 3.41 -1.43
C GLY A 49 7.31 2.46 -0.52
N VAL A 50 6.87 1.33 -1.06
CA VAL A 50 6.16 0.29 -0.32
C VAL A 50 6.80 -1.06 -0.66
N PRO A 51 7.81 -1.52 0.11
CA PRO A 51 8.59 -2.70 -0.24
C PRO A 51 7.86 -3.99 0.15
N PHE A 52 6.81 -4.37 -0.58
CA PHE A 52 6.31 -5.75 -0.58
C PHE A 52 6.30 -6.33 -1.99
N SER A 53 6.50 -7.64 -2.08
CA SER A 53 6.48 -8.36 -3.37
C SER A 53 5.06 -8.46 -3.89
N GLU A 54 4.85 -8.00 -5.11
CA GLU A 54 3.54 -8.02 -5.76
C GLU A 54 3.37 -9.22 -6.69
N PRO A 55 2.16 -9.81 -6.75
CA PRO A 55 1.03 -9.59 -5.85
C PRO A 55 1.25 -10.25 -4.48
N MET A 56 0.86 -9.56 -3.39
CA MET A 56 0.91 -10.13 -2.04
C MET A 56 -0.38 -10.89 -1.73
N VAL A 57 -0.28 -12.17 -1.36
CA VAL A 57 -1.45 -12.97 -0.96
C VAL A 57 -1.88 -12.63 0.47
N LEU A 58 -3.17 -12.34 0.64
CA LEU A 58 -3.82 -12.00 1.90
C LEU A 58 -5.01 -12.95 2.16
N PRO A 59 -4.77 -14.09 2.85
CA PRO A 59 -5.83 -15.05 3.17
C PRO A 59 -6.91 -14.44 4.08
N THR A 60 -8.09 -15.06 4.08
CA THR A 60 -9.22 -14.67 4.92
C THR A 60 -8.86 -14.65 6.41
N GLY A 61 -9.23 -13.59 7.12
CA GLY A 61 -9.02 -13.43 8.56
C GLY A 61 -7.60 -13.00 8.94
N ILE A 62 -6.66 -13.03 8.01
CA ILE A 62 -5.24 -12.71 8.25
C ILE A 62 -5.02 -11.20 8.18
N GLU A 63 -4.22 -10.71 9.13
CA GLU A 63 -3.60 -9.39 9.11
C GLU A 63 -2.17 -9.51 8.59
N ARG A 64 -1.79 -8.62 7.68
CA ARG A 64 -0.43 -8.43 7.19
C ARG A 64 0.02 -7.01 7.49
N GLU A 65 1.25 -6.88 7.96
CA GLU A 65 1.90 -5.60 8.10
C GLU A 65 2.78 -5.34 6.87
N ILE A 66 2.58 -4.20 6.22
CA ILE A 66 3.43 -3.70 5.15
C ILE A 66 4.11 -2.42 5.61
N GLN A 67 5.33 -2.16 5.13
CA GLN A 67 6.04 -0.92 5.45
C GLN A 67 5.73 0.14 4.41
N VAL A 68 5.49 1.37 4.86
CA VAL A 68 5.50 2.55 3.99
C VAL A 68 6.77 3.33 4.30
N ASN A 69 7.62 3.44 3.30
CA ASN A 69 8.91 4.10 3.40
C ASN A 69 8.82 5.51 2.81
N PHE A 70 9.55 6.43 3.43
CA PHE A 70 9.77 7.77 2.93
C PHE A 70 11.25 8.13 3.05
N THR A 71 11.89 8.40 1.92
CA THR A 71 13.27 8.86 1.79
C THR A 71 13.23 10.20 1.04
N PRO A 72 13.15 11.34 1.75
CA PRO A 72 13.05 12.65 1.09
C PRO A 72 14.25 12.90 0.20
N LEU A 73 13.99 13.27 -1.05
CA LEU A 73 15.03 13.58 -2.05
C LEU A 73 15.44 15.07 -2.02
N GLN A 74 14.57 15.93 -1.49
CA GLN A 74 14.76 17.39 -1.42
C GLN A 74 14.17 17.91 -0.11
N ALA A 75 14.65 19.09 0.33
CA ALA A 75 14.16 19.77 1.53
C ALA A 75 12.81 20.48 1.29
N VAL A 76 11.84 19.77 0.71
CA VAL A 76 10.49 20.27 0.41
C VAL A 76 9.46 19.29 0.95
N ALA A 77 8.40 19.83 1.57
CA ALA A 77 7.27 19.02 2.01
C ALA A 77 6.52 18.45 0.79
N VAL A 78 6.29 17.15 0.79
CA VAL A 78 5.61 16.43 -0.29
C VAL A 78 4.47 15.57 0.26
N SER A 79 3.43 15.38 -0.56
CA SER A 79 2.31 14.51 -0.25
C SER A 79 1.95 13.67 -1.47
N THR A 80 1.63 12.41 -1.25
CA THR A 80 1.15 11.48 -2.27
C THR A 80 -0.01 10.64 -1.72
N ARG A 81 -0.67 9.89 -2.60
CA ARG A 81 -1.66 8.88 -2.26
C ARG A 81 -1.10 7.50 -2.60
N LEU A 82 -1.09 6.63 -1.59
CA LEU A 82 -0.88 5.20 -1.77
C LEU A 82 -2.23 4.55 -2.07
N ARG A 83 -2.35 3.88 -3.22
CA ARG A 83 -3.52 3.09 -3.58
C ARG A 83 -3.16 1.61 -3.43
N ILE A 84 -3.92 0.90 -2.59
CA ILE A 84 -3.86 -0.56 -2.49
C ILE A 84 -5.06 -1.13 -3.22
N THR A 85 -4.81 -1.95 -4.24
CA THR A 85 -5.83 -2.66 -5.00
C THR A 85 -5.90 -4.09 -4.50
N LEU A 86 -7.11 -4.57 -4.21
CA LEU A 86 -7.36 -5.91 -3.72
C LEU A 86 -8.25 -6.64 -4.70
N GLN A 87 -7.82 -7.83 -5.12
CA GLN A 87 -8.53 -8.65 -6.09
C GLN A 87 -8.69 -10.07 -5.55
N PRO A 88 -9.76 -10.79 -5.89
CA PRO A 88 -9.82 -12.22 -5.59
C PRO A 88 -8.68 -12.98 -6.27
N LEU A 89 -8.13 -13.97 -5.58
CA LEU A 89 -7.07 -14.81 -6.14
C LEU A 89 -7.57 -15.51 -7.42
N GLY A 90 -7.00 -15.14 -8.57
CA GLY A 90 -7.30 -15.79 -9.86
C GLY A 90 -8.25 -15.03 -10.80
N GLU A 91 -8.74 -13.84 -10.44
CA GLU A 91 -9.59 -13.03 -11.32
C GLU A 91 -8.77 -11.97 -12.07
N SER A 92 -8.32 -12.29 -13.28
CA SER A 92 -7.95 -11.28 -14.28
C SER A 92 -9.24 -10.69 -14.85
N PHE A 93 -9.48 -9.40 -14.60
CA PHE A 93 -10.61 -8.67 -15.17
C PHE A 93 -10.45 -8.63 -16.70
N LEU A 94 -11.04 -9.60 -17.40
CA LEU A 94 -11.44 -9.40 -18.78
C LEU A 94 -12.48 -8.28 -18.74
N SER A 95 -12.05 -7.06 -19.08
CA SER A 95 -12.95 -5.96 -19.40
C SER A 95 -13.85 -6.45 -20.53
N SER A 96 -15.08 -6.80 -20.22
CA SER A 96 -16.16 -6.94 -21.20
C SER A 96 -16.35 -5.57 -21.86
N ALA A 97 -15.74 -5.39 -23.03
CA ALA A 97 -16.22 -4.47 -24.04
C ALA A 97 -16.85 -5.35 -25.12
N ALA A 98 -18.15 -5.60 -24.96
CA ALA A 98 -19.03 -5.96 -26.06
C ALA A 98 -19.61 -4.67 -26.65
#